data_AF-A0A6L4AEU1-F1
#
_entry.id   AF-A0A6L4AEU1-F1
#
_cell.length_a   1.000
_cell.length_b   1.000
_cell.length_c   1.000
_cell.angle_alpha   90.00
_cell.angle_beta   90.00
_cell.angle_gamma   90.00
#
_symmetry.space_group_name_H-M   'P 1'
#
loop_
_entity.id
_entity.type
_entity.pdbx_description
1 polymer ?
#
loop_
_entity_poly.entity_id
_entity_poly.type
_entity_poly.pdbx_seq_one_letter_code
_entity_poly.pdbx_strand_id
1 'polypeptide(L)'
;MPDPMQSADDRRRYANALRLASERRMAALTQQLVGGQISLQDWQLAMREELRRSALEQYITGKGGDPTHIQATDYLALGPELKSQYQYLSKFARAIDKASQDGKSLDFAVQRAKLYAKSTQAIFWQSAIPVRLPQYPRDGQTACRGNCQCRLRLQYEYGDGGEVVATLVWWQLSPAEHCEDCLTLARTWNPLRLATAAAQESDLAQGIELLLMETPALRPLRDEVYAIYGLERVEVNPC
;
A
#
# COMPACT_ATOMS: atom_id res chain seq x y z
N MET A 1 13.55 -6.20 -17.38
CA MET A 1 13.49 -5.47 -16.10
C MET A 1 14.85 -4.85 -15.87
N PRO A 2 14.95 -3.66 -15.25
CA PRO A 2 16.26 -3.15 -14.81
C PRO A 2 16.93 -4.15 -13.85
N ASP A 3 18.25 -4.08 -13.71
CA ASP A 3 19.04 -4.83 -12.71
C ASP A 3 18.38 -4.79 -11.32
N PRO A 4 18.59 -5.81 -10.47
CA PRO A 4 18.05 -5.82 -9.10
C PRO A 4 18.40 -4.50 -8.40
N MET A 5 17.38 -3.83 -7.85
CA MET A 5 17.52 -2.51 -7.27
C MET A 5 18.35 -2.58 -5.98
N GLN A 6 19.63 -2.19 -6.08
CA GLN A 6 20.63 -2.45 -5.03
C GLN A 6 20.51 -1.54 -3.80
N SER A 7 19.85 -0.38 -3.92
CA SER A 7 19.67 0.57 -2.82
C SER A 7 18.21 0.95 -2.56
N ALA A 8 17.91 1.42 -1.35
CA ALA A 8 16.60 2.00 -1.02
C ALA A 8 16.26 3.23 -1.89
N ASP A 9 17.28 3.98 -2.30
CA ASP A 9 17.13 5.12 -3.20
C ASP A 9 16.77 4.70 -4.63
N ASP A 10 17.34 3.59 -5.13
CA ASP A 10 16.98 3.01 -6.44
C ASP A 10 15.53 2.55 -6.45
N ARG A 11 15.12 1.81 -5.42
CA ARG A 11 13.72 1.36 -5.26
C ARG A 11 12.76 2.54 -5.26
N ARG A 12 13.08 3.61 -4.53
CA ARG A 12 12.26 4.83 -4.51
C ARG A 12 12.23 5.54 -5.88
N ARG A 13 13.37 5.64 -6.58
CA ARG A 13 13.42 6.25 -7.92
C ARG A 13 12.55 5.46 -8.90
N TYR A 14 12.64 4.14 -8.88
CA TYR A 14 11.84 3.26 -9.73
C TYR A 14 10.35 3.31 -9.38
N ALA A 15 9.99 3.26 -8.10
CA ALA A 15 8.61 3.45 -7.61
C ALA A 15 8.00 4.77 -8.11
N ASN A 16 8.78 5.87 -8.09
CA ASN A 16 8.37 7.14 -8.66
C ASN A 16 8.15 7.08 -10.18
N ALA A 17 9.03 6.41 -10.92
CA ALA A 17 8.89 6.23 -12.37
C ALA A 17 7.63 5.43 -12.72
N LEU A 18 7.34 4.35 -11.98
CA LEU A 18 6.12 3.55 -12.13
C LEU A 18 4.86 4.38 -11.87
N ARG A 19 4.84 5.18 -10.79
CA ARG A 19 3.74 6.11 -10.51
C ARG A 19 3.52 7.08 -11.68
N LEU A 20 4.58 7.70 -12.20
CA LEU A 20 4.47 8.65 -13.32
C LEU A 20 3.99 7.96 -14.62
N ALA A 21 4.42 6.73 -14.88
CA ALA A 21 3.90 5.94 -15.99
C ALA A 21 2.40 5.66 -15.81
N SER A 22 1.97 5.31 -14.59
CA SER A 22 0.57 5.08 -14.27
C SER A 22 -0.29 6.34 -14.39
N GLU A 23 0.19 7.48 -13.90
CA GLU A 23 -0.48 8.78 -14.07
C GLU A 23 -0.75 9.10 -15.53
N ARG A 24 0.22 8.84 -16.42
CA ARG A 24 0.07 9.05 -17.86
C ARG A 24 -0.99 8.11 -18.46
N ARG A 25 -0.99 6.82 -18.07
CA ARG A 25 -1.98 5.85 -18.56
C ARG A 25 -3.40 6.18 -18.09
N MET A 26 -3.58 6.50 -16.81
CA MET A 26 -4.89 6.89 -16.26
C MET A 26 -5.40 8.21 -16.85
N ALA A 27 -4.51 9.18 -17.08
CA ALA A 27 -4.85 10.42 -17.77
C ALA A 27 -5.29 10.15 -19.21
N ALA A 28 -4.57 9.30 -19.95
CA ALA A 28 -4.92 8.93 -21.32
C ALA A 28 -6.27 8.19 -21.40
N LEU A 29 -6.52 7.23 -20.51
CA LEU A 29 -7.83 6.56 -20.41
C LEU A 29 -8.95 7.58 -20.17
N THR A 30 -8.72 8.55 -19.30
CA THR A 30 -9.73 9.57 -18.99
C THR A 30 -9.91 10.57 -20.15
N GLN A 31 -8.86 10.88 -20.89
CA GLN A 31 -8.97 11.68 -22.12
C GLN A 31 -9.80 10.94 -23.19
N GLN A 32 -9.63 9.62 -23.32
CA GLN A 32 -10.45 8.79 -24.22
C GLN A 32 -11.93 8.77 -23.80
N LEU A 33 -12.21 8.80 -22.49
CA LEU A 33 -13.59 8.95 -22.01
C LEU A 33 -14.15 10.33 -22.35
N VAL A 34 -13.41 11.39 -22.04
CA VAL A 34 -13.84 12.78 -22.26
C VAL A 34 -14.06 13.07 -23.74
N GLY A 35 -13.23 12.51 -24.63
CA GLY A 35 -13.39 12.64 -26.07
C GLY A 35 -14.40 11.68 -26.70
N GLY A 36 -15.09 10.86 -25.89
CA GLY A 36 -16.13 9.94 -26.36
C GLY A 36 -15.60 8.71 -27.12
N GLN A 37 -14.29 8.41 -27.05
CA GLN A 37 -13.70 7.24 -27.70
C GLN A 37 -13.99 5.92 -26.96
N ILE A 38 -14.25 5.98 -25.65
CA ILE A 38 -14.64 4.81 -24.83
C ILE A 38 -15.84 5.16 -23.94
N SER A 39 -16.63 4.14 -23.59
CA SER A 39 -17.76 4.33 -22.67
C SER A 39 -17.29 4.54 -21.22
N LEU A 40 -18.18 5.09 -20.37
CA LEU A 40 -17.90 5.21 -18.93
C LEU A 40 -17.64 3.85 -18.27
N GLN A 41 -18.33 2.80 -18.73
CA GLN A 41 -18.14 1.44 -18.24
C GLN A 41 -16.76 0.89 -18.62
N ASP A 42 -16.36 1.04 -19.88
CA ASP A 42 -15.05 0.60 -20.37
C ASP A 42 -13.92 1.36 -19.67
N TRP A 43 -14.08 2.67 -19.50
CA TRP A 43 -13.16 3.49 -18.73
C TRP A 43 -13.03 3.00 -17.28
N GLN A 44 -14.14 2.67 -16.62
CA GLN A 44 -14.10 2.20 -15.24
C GLN A 44 -13.37 0.86 -15.14
N LEU A 45 -13.60 -0.07 -16.07
CA LEU A 45 -12.88 -1.35 -16.12
C LEU A 45 -11.39 -1.14 -16.36
N ALA A 46 -11.01 -0.30 -17.34
CA ALA A 46 -9.62 0.00 -17.65
C ALA A 46 -8.89 0.70 -16.50
N MET A 47 -9.56 1.62 -15.78
CA MET A 47 -9.02 2.26 -14.58
C MET A 47 -8.80 1.27 -13.43
N ARG A 48 -9.69 0.28 -13.25
CA ARG A 48 -9.51 -0.78 -12.24
C ARG A 48 -8.33 -1.68 -12.58
N GLU A 49 -8.17 -2.02 -13.85
CA GLU A 49 -7.03 -2.80 -14.33
C GLU A 49 -5.72 -2.06 -14.07
N GLU A 50 -5.69 -0.77 -14.41
CA GLU A 50 -4.52 0.06 -14.19
C GLU A 50 -4.18 0.25 -12.70
N LEU A 51 -5.19 0.38 -11.84
CA LEU A 51 -5.00 0.38 -10.38
C LEU A 51 -4.38 -0.93 -9.88
N ARG A 52 -4.86 -2.09 -10.36
CA ARG A 52 -4.32 -3.39 -9.98
C ARG A 52 -2.87 -3.55 -10.42
N ARG A 53 -2.58 -3.23 -11.69
CA ARG A 53 -1.23 -3.27 -12.27
C ARG A 53 -0.28 -2.39 -11.48
N SER A 54 -0.63 -1.12 -11.30
CA SER A 54 0.24 -0.16 -10.58
C SER A 54 0.43 -0.53 -9.11
N ALA A 55 -0.60 -1.02 -8.42
CA ALA A 55 -0.47 -1.53 -7.06
C ALA A 55 0.54 -2.69 -6.96
N LEU A 56 0.45 -3.66 -7.86
CA LEU A 56 1.38 -4.79 -7.92
C LEU A 56 2.81 -4.35 -8.23
N GLU A 57 2.99 -3.47 -9.21
CA GLU A 57 4.30 -2.91 -9.57
C GLU A 57 4.96 -2.18 -8.37
N GLN A 58 4.18 -1.39 -7.62
CA GLN A 58 4.65 -0.71 -6.41
C GLN A 58 5.00 -1.71 -5.30
N TYR A 59 4.17 -2.74 -5.12
CA TYR A 59 4.40 -3.78 -4.12
C TYR A 59 5.72 -4.52 -4.36
N ILE A 60 5.91 -5.04 -5.59
CA ILE A 60 7.14 -5.71 -6.03
C ILE A 60 8.35 -4.81 -5.81
N THR A 61 8.22 -3.55 -6.22
CA THR A 61 9.31 -2.56 -6.08
C THR A 61 9.70 -2.34 -4.62
N GLY A 62 8.72 -2.23 -3.71
CA GLY A 62 9.02 -2.08 -2.29
C GLY A 62 9.69 -3.33 -1.70
N LYS A 63 9.28 -4.53 -2.13
CA LYS A 63 9.89 -5.82 -1.73
C LYS A 63 11.30 -6.07 -2.26
N GLY A 64 11.82 -5.24 -3.16
CA GLY A 64 13.17 -5.42 -3.71
C GLY A 64 13.24 -5.37 -5.24
N GLY A 65 12.11 -5.48 -5.93
CA GLY A 65 12.03 -5.45 -7.39
C GLY A 65 12.06 -6.82 -8.07
N ASP A 66 12.26 -7.89 -7.32
CA ASP A 66 12.26 -9.25 -7.87
C ASP A 66 10.85 -9.86 -7.80
N PRO A 67 10.16 -10.05 -8.94
CA PRO A 67 8.83 -10.63 -8.94
C PRO A 67 8.84 -12.13 -8.56
N THR A 68 9.98 -12.81 -8.62
CA THR A 68 10.07 -14.24 -8.26
C THR A 68 9.91 -14.46 -6.75
N HIS A 69 10.10 -13.42 -5.94
CA HIS A 69 9.91 -13.45 -4.49
C HIS A 69 8.47 -13.17 -4.05
N ILE A 70 7.54 -12.95 -4.99
CA ILE A 70 6.14 -12.67 -4.67
C ILE A 70 5.34 -13.96 -4.61
N GLN A 71 4.72 -14.21 -3.48
CA GLN A 71 3.88 -15.37 -3.21
C GLN A 71 2.40 -15.04 -3.45
N ALA A 72 1.56 -16.09 -3.54
CA ALA A 72 0.11 -15.91 -3.68
C ALA A 72 -0.50 -15.07 -2.53
N THR A 73 0.04 -15.21 -1.32
CA THR A 73 -0.36 -14.45 -0.12
C THR A 73 -0.09 -12.96 -0.23
N ASP A 74 0.97 -12.55 -0.93
CA ASP A 74 1.27 -11.14 -1.19
C ASP A 74 0.19 -10.47 -2.04
N TYR A 75 -0.39 -11.20 -3.01
CA TYR A 75 -1.50 -10.68 -3.81
C TYR A 75 -2.76 -10.47 -2.96
N LEU A 76 -3.01 -11.34 -1.98
CA LEU A 76 -4.13 -11.20 -1.05
C LEU A 76 -3.98 -9.96 -0.17
N ALA A 77 -2.75 -9.60 0.21
CA ALA A 77 -2.47 -8.40 1.00
C ALA A 77 -2.86 -7.10 0.28
N LEU A 78 -2.88 -7.08 -1.06
CA LEU A 78 -3.33 -5.92 -1.86
C LEU A 78 -4.86 -5.75 -1.91
N GLY A 79 -5.61 -6.80 -1.59
CA GLY A 79 -7.06 -6.85 -1.74
C GLY A 79 -7.81 -5.73 -1.02
N PRO A 80 -7.59 -5.50 0.29
CA PRO A 80 -8.28 -4.44 1.05
C PRO A 80 -8.06 -3.04 0.47
N GLU A 81 -6.82 -2.71 0.10
CA GLU A 81 -6.48 -1.40 -0.46
C GLU A 81 -7.12 -1.23 -1.85
N LEU A 82 -7.01 -2.23 -2.73
CA LEU A 82 -7.64 -2.19 -4.05
C LEU A 82 -9.17 -2.07 -3.96
N LYS A 83 -9.79 -2.77 -2.99
CA LYS A 83 -11.23 -2.65 -2.72
C LYS A 83 -11.61 -1.21 -2.35
N SER A 84 -10.83 -0.56 -1.49
CA SER A 84 -11.01 0.85 -1.13
C SER A 84 -10.88 1.76 -2.36
N GLN A 85 -9.83 1.61 -3.15
CA GLN A 85 -9.62 2.40 -4.38
C GLN A 85 -10.76 2.21 -5.40
N TYR A 86 -11.29 0.99 -5.56
CA TYR A 86 -12.44 0.73 -6.44
C TYR A 86 -13.73 1.40 -5.95
N GLN A 87 -13.94 1.51 -4.64
CA GLN A 87 -15.09 2.23 -4.09
C GLN A 87 -14.99 3.73 -4.41
N TYR A 88 -13.80 4.33 -4.26
CA TYR A 88 -13.57 5.72 -4.67
C TYR A 88 -13.76 5.91 -6.18
N LEU A 89 -13.23 4.99 -7.00
CA LEU A 89 -13.39 5.03 -8.45
C LEU A 89 -14.86 4.93 -8.86
N SER A 90 -15.65 4.07 -8.21
CA SER A 90 -17.09 3.95 -8.45
C SER A 90 -17.85 5.24 -8.10
N LYS A 91 -17.51 5.89 -6.97
CA LYS A 91 -18.07 7.21 -6.62
C LYS A 91 -17.69 8.27 -7.64
N PHE A 92 -16.47 8.22 -8.16
CA PHE A 92 -16.00 9.14 -9.16
C PHE A 92 -16.67 8.93 -10.52
N ALA A 93 -16.88 7.68 -10.95
CA ALA A 93 -17.63 7.35 -12.15
C ALA A 93 -19.05 7.98 -12.12
N ARG A 94 -19.75 7.85 -10.98
CA ARG A 94 -21.05 8.51 -10.78
C ARG A 94 -20.99 10.03 -10.85
N ALA A 95 -19.90 10.64 -10.36
CA ALA A 95 -19.73 12.08 -10.45
C ALA A 95 -19.47 12.56 -11.89
N ILE A 96 -18.76 11.77 -12.70
CA ILE A 96 -18.58 12.03 -14.14
C ILE A 96 -19.91 11.91 -14.87
N ASP A 97 -20.65 10.82 -14.65
CA ASP A 97 -21.96 10.59 -15.26
C ASP A 97 -22.93 11.75 -14.97
N LYS A 98 -23.04 12.14 -13.69
CA LYS A 98 -23.85 13.29 -13.30
C LYS A 98 -23.38 14.59 -13.96
N ALA A 99 -22.08 14.86 -14.00
CA ALA A 99 -21.57 16.07 -14.64
C ALA A 99 -21.90 16.10 -16.15
N SER A 100 -21.79 14.96 -16.82
CA SER A 100 -22.14 14.79 -18.23
C SER A 100 -23.63 15.06 -18.48
N GLN A 101 -24.52 14.48 -17.66
CA GLN A 101 -25.97 14.70 -17.72
C GLN A 101 -26.35 16.16 -17.44
N ASP A 102 -25.63 16.83 -16.52
CA ASP A 102 -25.81 18.25 -16.21
C ASP A 102 -25.20 19.17 -17.31
N GLY A 103 -24.60 18.64 -18.39
CA GLY A 103 -23.95 19.41 -19.45
C GLY A 103 -22.68 20.15 -19.02
N LYS A 104 -22.03 19.71 -17.94
CA LYS A 104 -20.83 20.34 -17.37
C LYS A 104 -19.56 19.82 -18.05
N SER A 105 -18.53 20.66 -18.07
CA SER A 105 -17.19 20.24 -18.51
C SER A 105 -16.64 19.09 -17.64
N LEU A 106 -15.97 18.14 -18.30
CA LEU A 106 -15.29 17.01 -17.68
C LEU A 106 -13.78 17.23 -17.51
N ASP A 107 -13.28 18.46 -17.68
CA ASP A 107 -11.83 18.75 -17.60
C ASP A 107 -11.21 18.36 -16.25
N PHE A 108 -12.00 18.43 -15.17
CA PHE A 108 -11.57 18.01 -13.84
C PHE A 108 -11.22 16.51 -13.77
N ALA A 109 -11.82 15.70 -14.65
CA ALA A 109 -11.73 14.25 -14.58
C ALA A 109 -10.30 13.77 -14.82
N VAL A 110 -9.58 14.37 -15.77
CA VAL A 110 -8.18 14.00 -16.09
C VAL A 110 -7.25 14.26 -14.92
N GLN A 111 -7.39 15.41 -14.24
CA GLN A 111 -6.54 15.73 -13.08
C GLN A 111 -6.87 14.82 -11.89
N ARG A 112 -8.15 14.53 -11.68
CA ARG A 112 -8.57 13.62 -10.62
C ARG A 112 -8.14 12.18 -10.87
N ALA A 113 -8.13 11.72 -12.13
CA ALA A 113 -7.65 10.39 -12.50
C ALA A 113 -6.19 10.15 -12.09
N LYS A 114 -5.33 11.18 -12.23
CA LYS A 114 -3.92 11.10 -11.79
C LYS A 114 -3.77 10.85 -10.29
N LEU A 115 -4.74 11.24 -9.46
CA LEU A 115 -4.67 11.03 -8.01
C LEU A 115 -4.73 9.54 -7.62
N TYR A 116 -5.38 8.70 -8.43
CA TYR A 116 -5.42 7.25 -8.22
C TYR A 116 -4.05 6.60 -8.42
N ALA A 117 -3.27 7.06 -9.40
CA ALA A 117 -1.90 6.59 -9.54
C ALA A 117 -1.03 7.03 -8.35
N LYS A 118 -1.25 8.24 -7.82
CA LYS A 118 -0.50 8.73 -6.65
C LYS A 118 -0.75 7.94 -5.38
N SER A 119 -1.98 7.48 -5.14
CA SER A 119 -2.30 6.70 -3.93
C SER A 119 -1.55 5.36 -3.88
N THR A 120 -1.21 4.77 -5.03
CA THR A 120 -0.45 3.50 -5.08
C THR A 120 0.93 3.59 -4.44
N GLN A 121 1.50 4.79 -4.27
CA GLN A 121 2.80 4.94 -3.63
C GLN A 121 2.78 4.56 -2.13
N ALA A 122 1.60 4.59 -1.49
CA ALA A 122 1.46 4.08 -0.13
C ALA A 122 1.79 2.58 -0.05
N ILE A 123 1.42 1.81 -1.09
CA ILE A 123 1.70 0.37 -1.19
C ILE A 123 3.20 0.11 -1.25
N PHE A 124 3.94 0.94 -1.98
CA PHE A 124 5.41 0.86 -1.98
C PHE A 124 6.00 1.03 -0.58
N TRP A 125 5.55 2.05 0.17
CA TRP A 125 6.06 2.26 1.53
C TRP A 125 5.66 1.13 2.47
N GLN A 126 4.43 0.63 2.37
CA GLN A 126 3.95 -0.51 3.14
C GLN A 126 4.77 -1.77 2.88
N SER A 127 5.14 -2.04 1.64
CA SER A 127 5.88 -3.26 1.29
C SER A 127 7.39 -3.13 1.49
N ALA A 128 7.94 -1.92 1.49
CA ALA A 128 9.36 -1.65 1.70
C ALA A 128 9.79 -1.63 3.17
N ILE A 129 8.84 -1.52 4.10
CA ILE A 129 9.11 -1.36 5.53
C ILE A 129 8.74 -2.66 6.26
N PRO A 130 9.64 -3.24 7.07
CA PRO A 130 9.39 -4.53 7.72
C PRO A 130 8.39 -4.44 8.90
N VAL A 131 8.08 -3.23 9.36
CA VAL A 131 7.13 -2.96 10.44
C VAL A 131 5.92 -2.21 9.92
N ARG A 132 4.73 -2.51 10.47
CA ARG A 132 3.52 -1.78 10.13
C ARG A 132 3.55 -0.39 10.76
N LEU A 133 3.49 0.64 9.92
CA LEU A 133 3.33 2.02 10.38
C LEU A 133 1.86 2.37 10.55
N PRO A 134 1.53 3.29 11.48
CA PRO A 134 0.17 3.82 11.60
C PRO A 134 -0.24 4.66 10.38
N GLN A 135 0.74 5.21 9.64
CA GLN A 135 0.49 6.07 8.50
C GLN A 135 1.61 6.00 7.46
N TYR A 136 1.26 6.17 6.19
CA TYR A 136 2.20 6.20 5.07
C TYR A 136 1.98 7.44 4.20
N PRO A 137 3.03 7.99 3.57
CA PRO A 137 2.84 9.04 2.57
C PRO A 137 1.87 8.59 1.48
N ARG A 138 0.89 9.46 1.16
CA ARG A 138 -0.15 9.28 0.13
C ARG A 138 -1.20 8.18 0.41
N ASP A 139 -1.31 7.69 1.63
CA ASP A 139 -2.32 6.68 2.01
C ASP A 139 -3.76 7.23 2.14
N GLY A 140 -3.95 8.54 1.98
CA GLY A 140 -5.27 9.17 2.07
C GLY A 140 -5.68 9.62 3.47
N GLN A 141 -4.86 9.37 4.50
CA GLN A 141 -5.17 9.72 5.89
C GLN A 141 -4.89 11.19 6.24
N THR A 142 -3.95 11.85 5.55
CA THR A 142 -3.72 13.30 5.70
C THR A 142 -4.73 14.16 4.94
N ALA A 143 -4.84 15.44 5.26
CA ALA A 143 -5.59 16.44 4.50
C ALA A 143 -5.10 16.56 3.04
N CYS A 144 -3.81 16.33 2.78
CA CYS A 144 -3.28 16.24 1.42
C CYS A 144 -3.73 14.99 0.65
N ARG A 145 -4.34 14.00 1.31
CA ARG A 145 -4.76 12.71 0.75
C ARG A 145 -3.61 12.03 -0.03
N GLY A 146 -3.88 11.53 -1.23
CA GLY A 146 -2.87 10.96 -2.13
C GLY A 146 -1.88 11.97 -2.73
N ASN A 147 -2.05 13.27 -2.49
CA ASN A 147 -1.25 14.31 -3.14
C ASN A 147 -0.03 14.79 -2.32
N CYS A 148 0.17 14.34 -1.08
CA CYS A 148 1.34 14.75 -0.27
C CYS A 148 2.65 14.35 -0.96
N GLN A 149 3.66 15.23 -0.89
CA GLN A 149 4.98 15.03 -1.49
C GLN A 149 6.02 14.50 -0.48
N CYS A 150 5.54 13.94 0.62
CA CYS A 150 6.33 13.49 1.74
C CYS A 150 6.99 12.13 1.45
N ARG A 151 8.07 11.82 2.15
CA ARG A 151 8.79 10.54 2.02
C ARG A 151 9.22 10.04 3.39
N LEU A 152 9.50 8.75 3.51
CA LEU A 152 10.06 8.18 4.72
C LEU A 152 11.57 7.98 4.55
N ARG A 153 12.34 8.36 5.57
CA ARG A 153 13.72 7.89 5.75
C ARG A 153 13.72 6.88 6.88
N LEU A 154 14.46 5.79 6.69
CA LEU A 154 14.53 4.68 7.63
C LEU A 154 15.97 4.51 8.11
N GLN A 155 16.13 4.13 9.37
CA GLN A 155 17.37 3.63 9.93
C GLN A 155 17.03 2.46 10.86
N TYR A 156 17.92 1.48 10.93
CA TYR A 156 17.75 0.31 11.78
C TYR A 156 18.71 0.41 12.96
N GLU A 157 18.19 0.15 14.15
CA GLU A 157 19.00 -0.10 15.33
C GLU A 157 19.26 -1.60 15.42
N TYR A 158 20.50 -1.96 15.68
CA TYR A 158 20.94 -3.34 15.79
C TYR A 158 21.31 -3.64 17.24
N GLY A 159 20.89 -4.80 17.73
CA GLY A 159 21.33 -5.33 19.01
C GLY A 159 22.73 -5.91 18.94
N ASP A 160 23.22 -6.41 20.07
CA ASP A 160 24.58 -6.96 20.19
C ASP A 160 24.79 -8.21 19.31
N GLY A 161 23.73 -8.93 18.96
CA GLY A 161 23.75 -10.09 18.07
C GLY A 161 23.62 -9.74 16.58
N GLY A 162 23.53 -8.46 16.22
CA GLY A 162 23.34 -8.01 14.83
C GLY A 162 21.90 -8.11 14.31
N GLU A 163 20.94 -8.48 15.16
CA GLU A 163 19.51 -8.43 14.85
C GLU A 163 18.97 -7.00 14.87
N VAL A 164 17.97 -6.70 14.03
CA VAL A 164 17.30 -5.39 14.05
C VAL A 164 16.35 -5.33 15.24
N VAL A 165 16.68 -4.54 16.26
CA VAL A 165 15.86 -4.38 17.47
C VAL A 165 14.82 -3.26 17.35
N ALA A 166 15.08 -2.27 16.49
CA ALA A 166 14.12 -1.21 16.22
C ALA A 166 14.28 -0.61 14.82
N THR A 167 13.16 -0.13 14.30
CA THR A 167 13.09 0.69 13.09
C THR A 167 12.85 2.14 13.48
N LEU A 168 13.79 3.02 13.13
CA LEU A 168 13.68 4.46 13.27
C LEU A 168 13.13 5.07 11.97
N VAL A 169 12.02 5.79 12.07
CA VAL A 169 11.30 6.34 10.93
C VAL A 169 11.27 7.85 11.01
N TRP A 170 11.73 8.52 9.96
CA TRP A 170 11.61 9.96 9.79
C TRP A 170 10.58 10.30 8.72
N TRP A 171 9.60 11.12 9.08
CA TRP A 171 8.69 11.71 8.10
C TRP A 171 9.35 12.95 7.48
N GLN A 172 9.79 12.83 6.24
CA GLN A 172 10.52 13.89 5.54
C GLN A 172 9.62 14.66 4.59
N LEU A 173 9.63 15.97 4.73
CA LEU A 173 8.98 16.91 3.84
C LEU A 173 9.88 17.19 2.62
N SER A 174 9.30 17.16 1.42
CA SER A 174 9.96 17.64 0.21
C SER A 174 9.76 19.16 0.03
N PRO A 175 10.51 19.85 -0.85
CA PRO A 175 10.28 21.27 -1.16
C PRO A 175 8.92 21.49 -1.87
N ALA A 176 7.85 21.64 -1.09
CA ALA A 176 6.47 21.83 -1.54
C ALA A 176 5.64 22.43 -0.39
N GLU A 177 4.43 22.90 -0.68
CA GLU A 177 3.44 23.20 0.36
C GLU A 177 2.95 21.90 1.02
N HIS A 178 2.76 21.95 2.35
CA HIS A 178 2.31 20.81 3.15
C HIS A 178 1.15 21.20 4.05
N CYS A 179 0.22 20.26 4.25
CA CYS A 179 -0.85 20.43 5.24
C CYS A 179 -0.34 20.27 6.67
N GLU A 180 -1.14 20.70 7.64
CA GLU A 180 -0.80 20.63 9.08
C GLU A 180 -0.55 19.19 9.57
N ASP A 181 -1.25 18.20 9.02
CA ASP A 181 -1.02 16.79 9.36
C ASP A 181 0.41 16.36 8.98
N CYS A 182 0.87 16.73 7.78
CA CYS A 182 2.22 16.44 7.31
C CYS A 182 3.28 17.15 8.17
N LEU A 183 3.03 18.40 8.56
CA LEU A 183 3.92 19.15 9.45
C LEU A 183 4.00 18.51 10.84
N THR A 184 2.87 18.03 11.35
CA THR A 184 2.79 17.33 12.63
C THR A 184 3.51 15.99 12.60
N LEU A 185 3.34 15.20 11.54
CA LEU A 185 4.09 13.96 11.32
C LEU A 185 5.60 14.24 11.23
N ALA A 186 6.02 15.29 10.50
CA ALA A 186 7.44 15.65 10.41
C ALA A 186 8.07 16.05 11.75
N ARG A 187 7.30 16.68 12.65
CA ARG A 187 7.76 17.04 14.00
C ARG A 187 7.83 15.82 14.92
N THR A 188 6.81 14.97 14.88
CA THR A 188 6.65 13.83 15.80
C THR A 188 7.46 12.60 15.38
N TRP A 189 7.65 12.38 14.07
CA TRP A 189 8.40 11.26 13.53
C TRP A 189 9.80 11.74 13.15
N ASN A 190 10.60 12.09 14.17
CA ASN A 190 11.97 12.56 13.99
C ASN A 190 12.93 12.10 15.12
N PRO A 191 13.23 10.79 15.26
CA PRO A 191 12.53 9.66 14.65
C PRO A 191 11.33 9.17 15.48
N LEU A 192 10.34 8.60 14.80
CA LEU A 192 9.45 7.62 15.42
C LEU A 192 10.24 6.31 15.58
N ARG A 193 10.40 5.83 16.80
CA ARG A 193 11.04 4.54 17.10
C ARG A 193 9.99 3.45 17.27
N LEU A 194 10.04 2.44 16.43
CA LEU A 194 9.20 1.26 16.51
C LEU A 194 10.09 0.08 16.87
N ALA A 195 9.80 -0.58 17.99
CA ALA A 195 10.42 -1.86 18.27
C ALA A 195 10.09 -2.79 17.10
N THR A 196 11.13 -3.40 16.53
CA THR A 196 10.90 -4.53 15.65
C THR A 196 10.50 -5.61 16.63
N ALA A 197 9.20 -5.82 16.83
CA ALA A 197 8.77 -7.11 17.33
C ALA A 197 9.43 -8.08 16.34
N ALA A 198 10.45 -8.82 16.78
CA ALA A 198 10.77 -10.11 16.16
C ALA A 198 9.39 -10.70 15.93
N ALA A 199 9.00 -10.95 14.67
CA ALA A 199 7.66 -11.45 14.36
C ALA A 199 7.43 -12.63 15.31
N GLN A 200 6.76 -12.37 16.42
CA GLN A 200 6.83 -13.28 17.55
C GLN A 200 5.87 -14.36 17.10
N GLU A 201 6.30 -15.60 17.24
CA GLU A 201 5.49 -16.81 17.06
C GLU A 201 4.07 -16.64 17.64
N SER A 202 3.88 -15.76 18.63
CA SER A 202 2.61 -15.32 19.20
C SER A 202 1.57 -14.82 18.19
N ASP A 203 1.92 -14.08 17.13
CA ASP A 203 0.92 -13.54 16.18
C ASP A 203 0.37 -14.63 15.24
N LEU A 204 1.23 -15.57 14.84
CA LEU A 204 0.83 -16.71 14.00
C LEU A 204 0.09 -17.76 14.85
N ALA A 205 0.56 -18.04 16.06
CA ALA A 205 -0.12 -18.91 17.02
C ALA A 205 -1.50 -18.36 17.41
N GLN A 206 -1.62 -17.06 17.72
CA GLN A 206 -2.91 -16.42 17.97
C GLN A 206 -3.82 -16.44 16.75
N GLY A 207 -3.28 -16.20 15.55
CA GLY A 207 -4.04 -16.32 14.30
C GLY A 207 -4.57 -17.73 14.05
N ILE A 208 -3.77 -18.76 14.36
CA ILE A 208 -4.17 -20.18 14.27
C ILE A 208 -5.25 -20.49 15.32
N GLU A 209 -5.11 -20.05 16.56
CA GLU A 209 -6.16 -20.24 17.58
C GLU A 209 -7.48 -19.58 17.19
N LEU A 210 -7.45 -18.35 16.70
CA LEU A 210 -8.65 -17.66 16.20
C LEU A 210 -9.32 -18.44 15.06
N LEU A 211 -8.54 -18.96 14.11
CA LEU A 211 -9.04 -19.79 13.01
C LEU A 211 -9.70 -21.10 13.51
N LEU A 212 -9.10 -21.75 14.52
CA LEU A 212 -9.58 -22.99 15.15
C LEU A 212 -10.78 -22.77 16.09
N MET A 213 -10.94 -21.55 16.60
CA MET A 213 -12.12 -21.11 17.34
C MET A 213 -13.31 -20.88 16.40
N GLU A 214 -13.12 -20.21 15.27
CA GLU A 214 -14.16 -19.93 14.28
C GLU A 214 -14.55 -21.16 13.44
N THR A 215 -13.63 -22.14 13.29
CA THR A 215 -13.87 -23.37 12.53
C THR A 215 -13.58 -24.62 13.38
N PRO A 216 -14.54 -25.06 14.24
CA PRO A 216 -14.32 -26.15 15.19
C PRO A 216 -13.92 -27.49 14.56
N ALA A 217 -14.30 -27.71 13.30
CA ALA A 217 -13.94 -28.90 12.53
C ALA A 217 -12.42 -29.04 12.28
N LEU A 218 -11.66 -27.94 12.38
CA LEU A 218 -10.21 -27.94 12.20
C LEU A 218 -9.43 -28.22 13.50
N ARG A 219 -10.08 -28.23 14.67
CA ARG A 219 -9.42 -28.49 15.97
C ARG A 219 -8.61 -29.80 16.04
N PRO A 220 -9.04 -30.93 15.45
CA PRO A 220 -8.24 -32.15 15.44
C PRO A 220 -6.91 -32.01 14.68
N LEU A 221 -6.81 -31.06 13.75
CA LEU A 221 -5.62 -30.79 12.94
C LEU A 221 -4.71 -29.73 13.57
N ARG A 222 -5.08 -29.18 14.74
CA ARG A 222 -4.33 -28.12 15.42
C ARG A 222 -2.84 -28.45 15.54
N ASP A 223 -2.53 -29.63 16.06
CA ASP A 223 -1.13 -30.01 16.34
C ASP A 223 -0.32 -30.18 15.05
N GLU A 224 -0.98 -30.60 13.97
CA GLU A 224 -0.38 -30.70 12.64
C GLU A 224 -0.13 -29.31 12.03
N VAL A 225 -1.06 -28.37 12.22
CA VAL A 225 -0.91 -26.96 11.79
C VAL A 225 0.24 -26.27 12.53
N TYR A 226 0.34 -26.41 13.86
CA TYR A 226 1.46 -25.85 14.62
C TYR A 226 2.81 -26.48 14.21
N ALA A 227 2.85 -27.80 13.97
CA ALA A 227 4.04 -28.49 13.52
C ALA A 227 4.49 -28.05 12.11
N ILE A 228 3.55 -27.81 11.19
CA ILE A 228 3.84 -27.29 9.83
C ILE A 228 4.54 -25.93 9.90
N TYR A 229 4.17 -25.08 10.86
CA TYR A 229 4.74 -23.75 11.02
C TYR A 229 5.91 -23.69 12.02
N GLY A 230 6.30 -24.83 12.60
CA GLY A 230 7.41 -24.91 13.56
C GLY A 230 7.20 -24.12 14.85
N LEU A 231 5.94 -23.93 15.27
CA LEU A 231 5.59 -23.11 16.43
C LEU A 231 5.45 -23.97 17.70
N GLU A 232 5.90 -23.45 18.84
CA GLU A 232 5.58 -24.04 20.15
C GLU A 232 4.15 -23.70 20.60
N ARG A 233 3.52 -24.60 21.34
CA ARG A 233 2.17 -24.38 21.89
C ARG A 233 2.19 -23.21 22.87
N VAL A 234 1.27 -22.27 22.70
CA VAL A 234 0.94 -21.30 23.73
C VAL A 234 -0.16 -21.90 24.60
N GLU A 235 0.15 -22.27 25.85
CA GLU A 235 -0.88 -22.68 26.81
C GLU A 235 -1.75 -21.47 27.16
N VAL A 236 -2.92 -21.38 26.53
CA VAL A 236 -3.92 -20.37 26.89
C VAL A 236 -4.58 -20.86 28.18
N ASN A 237 -4.23 -20.22 29.29
CA ASN A 237 -4.76 -20.54 30.61
C ASN A 237 -6.29 -20.28 30.60
N PRO A 238 -7.15 -21.29 30.81
CA PRO A 238 -8.59 -21.07 30.77
C PRO A 238 -9.00 -20.24 31.99
N CYS A 239 -9.54 -19.04 31.74
CA CYS A 239 -10.34 -18.32 32.71
C CYS A 239 -11.72 -18.97 32.85
#